data_AF-A0A1B6HSS3-F1
#
_entry.id   AF-A0A1B6HSS3-F1
#
_cell.length_a   1.000
_cell.length_b   1.000
_cell.length_c   1.000
_cell.angle_alpha   90.00
_cell.angle_beta   90.00
_cell.angle_gamma   90.00
#
_symmetry.space_group_name_H-M   'P 1'
#
loop_
_entity.id
_entity.type
_entity.pdbx_description
1 polymer ?
#
loop_
_entity_poly.entity_id
_entity_poly.type
_entity_poly.pdbx_seq_one_letter_code
_entity_poly.pdbx_strand_id
1 'polypeptide(L)'
;VNCTKTTCPLLHAGVFLNLQVLEISPQNLGEDVVYLLGEIRLQHLHIIQNRYTPLDITAVSSKSWKQCAKNNPSLKVHLRVECIRERHLLWQESAPVHTVLYVSPQCKLLTDILTRAMDLYKDQLCVFGHIKLPRFHQPKSFNDRMDPFLLMMCRVCPNLHTLVVRERVSTSTVLLLANEGKKLRYLYIRRNAVILRCDWPHNPEWSPGFYEWLRMASRSYEDTEREVSQKFGRAWHMLSDKEFNRLSAAQLTASVH
;
A
#
# COMPACT_ATOMS: atom_id res chain seq x y z
N VAL A 1 19.86 -2.25 7.30
CA VAL A 1 20.67 -3.39 7.79
C VAL A 1 20.41 -4.60 6.90
N ASN A 2 21.40 -4.98 6.10
CA ASN A 2 21.37 -6.15 5.21
C ASN A 2 22.78 -6.75 5.24
N CYS A 3 23.07 -7.49 6.30
CA CYS A 3 24.43 -7.90 6.64
C CYS A 3 24.79 -9.26 6.02
N THR A 4 23.78 -10.07 5.68
CA THR A 4 23.97 -11.46 5.26
C THR A 4 23.00 -11.85 4.16
N LYS A 5 23.46 -12.76 3.27
CA LYS A 5 22.60 -13.45 2.30
C LYS A 5 21.89 -14.67 2.91
N THR A 6 22.17 -14.99 4.17
CA THR A 6 21.60 -16.11 4.94
C THR A 6 20.87 -15.59 6.17
N THR A 7 20.00 -16.41 6.76
CA THR A 7 19.29 -16.06 8.00
C THR A 7 20.29 -15.84 9.14
N CYS A 8 20.32 -14.62 9.67
CA CYS A 8 21.22 -14.23 10.76
C CYS A 8 20.56 -13.08 11.55
N PRO A 9 19.80 -13.40 12.62
CA PRO A 9 19.18 -12.38 13.46
C PRO A 9 20.23 -11.48 14.11
N LEU A 10 20.03 -10.16 14.02
CA LEU A 10 20.96 -9.18 14.58
C LEU A 10 20.50 -8.74 15.97
N LEU A 11 20.88 -9.54 16.98
CA LEU A 11 20.52 -9.33 18.38
C LEU A 11 20.94 -7.95 18.94
N HIS A 12 21.97 -7.32 18.37
CA HIS A 12 22.45 -6.02 18.82
C HIS A 12 21.55 -4.83 18.49
N ALA A 13 20.47 -5.01 17.71
CA ALA A 13 19.55 -3.91 17.38
C ALA A 13 18.92 -3.27 18.64
N GLY A 14 18.72 -4.05 19.71
CA GLY A 14 18.16 -3.57 20.98
C GLY A 14 19.10 -2.67 21.81
N VAL A 15 20.39 -2.61 21.47
CA VAL A 15 21.37 -1.76 22.19
C VAL A 15 21.25 -0.29 21.80
N PHE A 16 20.66 0.00 20.64
CA PHE A 16 20.46 1.36 20.15
C PHE A 16 19.21 1.99 20.79
N LEU A 17 19.30 2.40 22.06
CA LEU A 17 18.17 2.88 22.86
C LEU A 17 17.44 4.11 22.27
N ASN A 18 18.14 4.90 21.45
CA ASN A 18 17.59 6.09 20.79
C ASN A 18 17.19 5.83 19.33
N LEU A 19 17.20 4.57 18.88
CA LEU A 19 16.81 4.22 17.52
C LEU A 19 15.32 4.45 17.31
N GLN A 20 14.98 5.35 16.40
CA GLN A 20 13.58 5.65 16.05
C GLN A 20 13.12 4.92 14.79
N VAL A 21 14.03 4.71 13.84
CA VAL A 21 13.76 4.09 12.54
C VAL A 21 14.77 2.98 12.31
N LEU A 22 14.29 1.77 12.00
CA LEU A 22 15.13 0.63 11.63
C LEU A 22 14.69 0.11 10.27
N GLU A 23 15.60 0.11 9.29
CA GLU A 23 15.42 -0.63 8.04
C GLU A 23 16.18 -1.96 8.10
N ILE A 24 15.49 -3.08 7.88
CA ILE A 24 16.07 -4.42 8.01
C ILE A 24 15.52 -5.36 6.93
N SER A 25 16.35 -6.30 6.46
CA SER A 25 15.89 -7.39 5.59
C SER A 25 15.31 -8.54 6.43
N PRO A 26 14.27 -9.26 5.94
CA PRO A 26 13.55 -10.22 6.77
C PRO A 26 14.40 -11.40 7.25
N GLN A 27 15.45 -11.80 6.52
CA GLN A 27 16.37 -12.85 6.99
C GLN A 27 17.17 -12.45 8.23
N ASN A 28 17.19 -11.16 8.59
CA ASN A 28 17.83 -10.67 9.81
C ASN A 28 16.83 -10.39 10.94
N LEU A 29 15.55 -10.72 10.73
CA LEU A 29 14.47 -10.51 11.69
C LEU A 29 13.98 -11.86 12.24
N GLY A 30 14.42 -12.19 13.46
CA GLY A 30 13.96 -13.36 14.20
C GLY A 30 13.02 -13.00 15.35
N GLU A 31 12.49 -14.00 16.05
CA GLU A 31 11.60 -13.79 17.20
C GLU A 31 12.28 -12.99 18.31
N ASP A 32 13.53 -13.31 18.65
CA ASP A 32 14.31 -12.58 19.67
C ASP A 32 14.51 -11.11 19.31
N VAL A 33 14.74 -10.83 18.02
CA VAL A 33 14.89 -9.45 17.54
C VAL A 33 13.57 -8.71 17.69
N VAL A 34 12.45 -9.30 17.26
CA VAL A 34 11.11 -8.69 17.42
C VAL A 34 10.76 -8.45 18.88
N TYR A 35 11.12 -9.38 19.78
CA TYR A 35 10.97 -9.18 21.22
C TYR A 35 11.76 -7.95 21.70
N LEU A 36 13.05 -7.85 21.36
CA LEU A 36 13.88 -6.70 21.72
C LEU A 36 13.38 -5.39 21.13
N LEU A 37 12.85 -5.40 19.90
CA LEU A 37 12.24 -4.21 19.28
C LEU A 37 10.98 -3.73 20.03
N GLY A 38 10.29 -4.65 20.69
CA GLY A 38 9.16 -4.35 21.58
C GLY A 38 9.58 -3.70 22.91
N GLU A 39 10.81 -3.93 23.38
CA GLU A 39 11.31 -3.36 24.64
C GLU A 39 11.91 -1.96 24.47
N ILE A 40 12.26 -1.57 23.24
CA ILE A 40 12.79 -0.23 22.93
C ILE A 40 11.71 0.69 22.36
N ARG A 41 11.96 2.01 22.37
CA ARG A 41 11.04 3.04 21.84
C ARG A 41 11.16 3.22 20.31
N LEU A 42 11.31 2.13 19.57
CA LEU A 42 11.36 2.17 18.11
C LEU A 42 10.00 2.61 17.57
N GLN A 43 9.99 3.60 16.68
CA GLN A 43 8.74 4.12 16.10
C GLN A 43 8.44 3.48 14.75
N HIS A 44 9.47 3.24 13.94
CA HIS A 44 9.32 2.76 12.56
C HIS A 44 10.23 1.58 12.28
N LEU A 45 9.65 0.46 11.87
CA LEU A 45 10.37 -0.72 11.40
C LEU A 45 10.05 -0.97 9.93
N HIS A 46 11.02 -0.80 9.05
CA HIS A 46 10.91 -1.12 7.64
C HIS A 46 11.50 -2.51 7.37
N ILE A 47 10.64 -3.44 6.93
CA ILE A 47 11.04 -4.78 6.50
C ILE A 47 11.13 -4.76 4.98
N ILE A 48 12.37 -4.81 4.46
CA ILE A 48 12.65 -4.61 3.03
C ILE A 48 13.08 -5.93 2.40
N GLN A 49 12.22 -6.49 1.54
CA GLN A 49 12.53 -7.61 0.67
C GLN A 49 13.12 -7.11 -0.63
N ASN A 50 14.38 -7.48 -0.93
CA ASN A 50 15.02 -7.11 -2.18
C ASN A 50 15.50 -8.33 -2.98
N ARG A 51 16.30 -8.12 -4.03
CA ARG A 51 16.86 -9.21 -4.86
C ARG A 51 17.80 -10.16 -4.12
N TYR A 52 18.29 -9.81 -2.94
CA TYR A 52 19.25 -10.59 -2.15
C TYR A 52 18.63 -11.33 -0.98
N THR A 53 17.41 -10.99 -0.61
CA THR A 53 16.64 -11.68 0.40
C THR A 53 16.37 -13.12 -0.07
N PRO A 54 16.71 -14.16 0.69
CA PRO A 54 16.39 -15.56 0.34
C PRO A 54 14.89 -15.83 0.09
N LEU A 55 14.58 -16.93 -0.60
CA LEU A 55 13.20 -17.32 -0.96
C LEU A 55 12.53 -18.19 0.10
N ASP A 56 13.33 -18.87 0.92
CA ASP A 56 12.99 -19.84 1.96
C ASP A 56 12.85 -19.22 3.36
N ILE A 57 12.80 -17.88 3.45
CA ILE A 57 12.65 -17.18 4.73
C ILE A 57 11.21 -17.35 5.22
N THR A 58 11.09 -17.66 6.51
CA THR A 58 9.81 -17.71 7.21
C THR A 58 9.47 -16.36 7.84
N ALA A 59 8.17 -16.05 7.91
CA ALA A 59 7.71 -14.88 8.65
C ALA A 59 7.92 -15.09 10.16
N VAL A 60 8.05 -14.00 10.90
CA VAL A 60 8.09 -14.07 12.37
C VAL A 60 6.71 -14.49 12.87
N SER A 61 6.68 -15.31 13.92
CA SER A 61 5.42 -15.85 14.42
C SER A 61 4.47 -14.76 14.92
N SER A 62 3.18 -15.02 14.71
CA SER A 62 2.08 -14.19 15.18
C SER A 62 2.13 -13.92 16.69
N LYS A 63 2.62 -14.89 17.48
CA LYS A 63 2.81 -14.76 18.93
C LYS A 63 3.83 -13.67 19.27
N SER A 64 4.98 -13.68 18.61
CA SER A 64 6.05 -12.70 18.84
C SER A 64 5.61 -11.30 18.43
N TRP A 65 4.88 -11.16 17.33
CA TRP A 65 4.31 -9.87 16.92
C TRP A 65 3.27 -9.33 17.89
N LYS A 66 2.35 -10.16 18.39
CA LYS A 66 1.37 -9.75 19.41
C LYS A 66 2.06 -9.26 20.69
N GLN A 67 3.10 -9.96 21.13
CA GLN A 67 3.88 -9.55 22.30
C GLN A 67 4.61 -8.22 22.05
N CYS A 68 5.26 -8.06 20.90
CA CYS A 68 5.93 -6.82 20.51
C CYS A 68 4.94 -5.64 20.45
N ALA A 69 3.77 -5.82 19.85
CA ALA A 69 2.75 -4.77 19.75
C ALA A 69 2.17 -4.39 21.13
N LYS A 70 2.12 -5.34 22.08
CA LYS A 70 1.73 -5.07 23.46
C LYS A 70 2.79 -4.21 24.19
N ASN A 71 4.06 -4.50 23.99
CA ASN A 71 5.16 -3.82 24.68
C ASN A 71 5.48 -2.46 24.06
N ASN A 72 5.35 -2.34 22.74
CA ASN A 72 5.51 -1.09 22.00
C ASN A 72 4.29 -0.83 21.08
N PRO A 73 3.21 -0.27 21.64
CA PRO A 73 2.00 0.04 20.87
C PRO A 73 2.18 1.20 19.87
N SER A 74 3.28 1.94 19.96
CA SER A 74 3.60 3.04 19.03
C SER A 74 4.35 2.58 17.78
N LEU A 75 4.82 1.33 17.74
CA LEU A 75 5.59 0.79 16.63
C LEU A 75 4.74 0.68 15.36
N LYS A 76 5.27 1.23 14.26
CA LYS A 76 4.70 1.13 12.92
C LYS A 76 5.58 0.23 12.05
N VAL A 77 5.01 -0.85 11.54
CA VAL A 77 5.70 -1.74 10.62
C VAL A 77 5.39 -1.36 9.17
N HIS A 78 6.42 -1.29 8.34
CA HIS A 78 6.33 -0.96 6.92
C HIS A 78 6.92 -2.12 6.10
N LEU A 79 6.07 -2.79 5.32
CA LEU A 79 6.47 -3.88 4.43
C LEU A 79 6.79 -3.33 3.04
N ARG A 80 7.99 -3.62 2.53
CA ARG A 80 8.46 -3.15 1.21
C ARG A 80 9.03 -4.29 0.38
N VAL A 81 8.59 -4.37 -0.88
CA VAL A 81 9.18 -5.26 -1.89
C VAL A 81 9.93 -4.42 -2.92
N GLU A 82 11.25 -4.56 -3.00
CA GLU A 82 12.16 -3.83 -3.88
C GLU A 82 12.91 -4.78 -4.81
N CYS A 83 12.27 -5.12 -5.92
CA CYS A 83 12.85 -6.06 -6.87
C CYS A 83 12.53 -5.70 -8.31
N ILE A 84 13.38 -6.19 -9.21
CA ILE A 84 13.20 -6.03 -10.66
C ILE A 84 12.43 -7.23 -11.22
N ARG A 85 12.37 -8.35 -10.48
CA ARG A 85 11.63 -9.57 -10.83
C ARG A 85 10.32 -9.65 -10.06
N GLU A 86 9.42 -10.52 -10.49
CA GLU A 86 8.21 -10.82 -9.73
C GLU A 86 8.57 -11.47 -8.39
N ARG A 87 7.86 -11.08 -7.34
CA ARG A 87 8.09 -11.57 -5.98
C ARG A 87 6.87 -11.38 -5.10
N HIS A 88 6.59 -12.40 -4.29
CA HIS A 88 5.56 -12.33 -3.25
C HIS A 88 6.07 -11.63 -2.00
N LEU A 89 5.20 -10.83 -1.40
CA LEU A 89 5.45 -10.24 -0.10
C LEU A 89 5.45 -11.33 0.99
N LEU A 90 6.41 -11.24 1.91
CA LEU A 90 6.47 -12.04 3.12
C LEU A 90 5.58 -11.39 4.18
N TRP A 91 4.33 -11.84 4.24
CA TRP A 91 3.33 -11.34 5.18
C TRP A 91 3.73 -11.62 6.63
N GLN A 92 3.59 -10.62 7.50
CA GLN A 92 3.90 -10.68 8.93
C GLN A 92 2.60 -10.67 9.72
N GLU A 93 2.05 -11.84 10.04
CA GLU A 93 0.75 -11.95 10.70
C GLU A 93 0.77 -11.32 12.09
N SER A 94 -0.30 -10.60 12.45
CA SER A 94 -0.45 -9.84 13.70
C SER A 94 0.58 -8.72 13.94
N ALA A 95 1.49 -8.45 13.01
CA ALA A 95 2.38 -7.31 13.09
C ALA A 95 1.60 -5.99 12.92
N PRO A 96 2.00 -4.89 13.59
CA PRO A 96 1.32 -3.61 13.47
C PRO A 96 1.65 -2.88 12.15
N VAL A 97 1.24 -3.49 11.02
CA VAL A 97 1.58 -3.04 9.67
C VAL A 97 0.74 -1.84 9.27
N HIS A 98 1.42 -0.71 9.08
CA HIS A 98 0.83 0.54 8.62
C HIS A 98 1.05 0.79 7.13
N THR A 99 2.03 0.11 6.51
CA THR A 99 2.36 0.32 5.11
C THR A 99 2.68 -0.97 4.40
N VAL A 100 2.14 -1.12 3.19
CA VAL A 100 2.52 -2.17 2.23
C VAL A 100 2.83 -1.51 0.89
N LEU A 101 4.09 -1.59 0.45
CA LEU A 101 4.53 -0.98 -0.82
C LEU A 101 5.29 -1.97 -1.69
N TYR A 102 4.93 -2.01 -2.97
CA TYR A 102 5.65 -2.73 -4.00
C TYR A 102 6.42 -1.75 -4.88
N VAL A 103 7.73 -1.74 -4.75
CA VAL A 103 8.68 -0.97 -5.54
C VAL A 103 9.28 -1.87 -6.63
N SER A 104 8.44 -2.29 -7.57
CA SER A 104 8.83 -3.24 -8.62
C SER A 104 8.03 -3.02 -9.89
N PRO A 105 8.66 -2.90 -11.07
CA PRO A 105 7.93 -2.84 -12.34
C PRO A 105 7.25 -4.17 -12.70
N GLN A 106 7.62 -5.28 -12.07
CA GLN A 106 7.14 -6.63 -12.42
C GLN A 106 6.10 -7.22 -11.45
N CYS A 107 6.04 -6.74 -10.20
CA CYS A 107 5.04 -7.25 -9.24
C CYS A 107 3.63 -6.78 -9.60
N LYS A 108 2.81 -7.66 -10.17
CA LYS A 108 1.42 -7.36 -10.49
C LYS A 108 0.61 -7.16 -9.20
N LEU A 109 -0.36 -6.25 -9.23
CA LEU A 109 -1.40 -6.22 -8.21
C LEU A 109 -2.38 -7.35 -8.52
N LEU A 110 -2.50 -8.30 -7.60
CA LEU A 110 -3.36 -9.46 -7.70
C LEU A 110 -4.42 -9.40 -6.61
N THR A 111 -5.54 -10.08 -6.81
CA THR A 111 -6.64 -10.18 -5.84
C THR A 111 -6.13 -10.64 -4.48
N ASP A 112 -5.32 -11.71 -4.46
CA ASP A 112 -4.74 -12.29 -3.25
C ASP A 112 -3.89 -11.30 -2.45
N ILE A 113 -3.25 -10.32 -3.11
CA ILE A 113 -2.46 -9.30 -2.42
C ILE A 113 -3.38 -8.34 -1.67
N LEU A 114 -4.48 -7.90 -2.31
CA LEU A 114 -5.42 -6.96 -1.71
C LEU A 114 -6.22 -7.64 -0.60
N THR A 115 -6.76 -8.84 -0.84
CA THR A 115 -7.53 -9.59 0.15
C THR A 115 -6.68 -9.88 1.37
N ARG A 116 -5.46 -10.40 1.19
CA ARG A 116 -4.57 -10.69 2.31
C ARG A 116 -4.13 -9.44 3.07
N ALA A 117 -3.91 -8.31 2.40
CA ALA A 117 -3.64 -7.05 3.09
C ALA A 117 -4.82 -6.58 3.95
N MET A 118 -6.05 -6.69 3.43
CA MET A 118 -7.26 -6.36 4.17
C MET A 118 -7.47 -7.32 5.36
N ASP A 119 -7.35 -8.62 5.13
CA ASP A 119 -7.57 -9.64 6.16
C ASP A 119 -6.60 -9.50 7.33
N LEU A 120 -5.32 -9.24 7.03
CA LEU A 120 -4.28 -9.14 8.05
C LEU A 120 -4.21 -7.76 8.71
N TYR A 121 -4.47 -6.67 7.97
CA TYR A 121 -4.07 -5.32 8.38
C TYR A 121 -5.14 -4.24 8.27
N LYS A 122 -6.40 -4.54 7.92
CA LYS A 122 -7.46 -3.52 7.71
C LYS A 122 -7.51 -2.43 8.78
N ASP A 123 -7.34 -2.78 10.05
CA ASP A 123 -7.51 -1.86 11.17
C ASP A 123 -6.32 -0.89 11.33
N GLN A 124 -5.16 -1.18 10.75
CA GLN A 124 -3.92 -0.40 10.92
C GLN A 124 -3.34 0.13 9.61
N LEU A 125 -3.75 -0.44 8.47
CA LEU A 125 -3.21 -0.09 7.17
C LEU A 125 -3.52 1.37 6.82
N CYS A 126 -2.46 2.15 6.64
CA CYS A 126 -2.51 3.58 6.34
C CYS A 126 -2.06 3.90 4.91
N VAL A 127 -1.11 3.12 4.39
CA VAL A 127 -0.50 3.34 3.08
C VAL A 127 -0.45 2.02 2.31
N PHE A 128 -1.03 2.00 1.11
CA PHE A 128 -0.95 0.86 0.21
C PHE A 128 -0.61 1.31 -1.21
N GLY A 129 0.21 0.53 -1.91
CA GLY A 129 0.26 0.66 -3.37
C GLY A 129 1.51 0.09 -4.05
N HIS A 130 1.49 0.20 -5.38
CA HIS A 130 2.57 -0.24 -6.24
C HIS A 130 3.19 0.98 -6.93
N ILE A 131 4.49 1.17 -6.77
CA ILE A 131 5.26 2.24 -7.41
C ILE A 131 6.15 1.66 -8.52
N LYS A 132 6.70 2.54 -9.37
CA LYS A 132 7.33 2.24 -10.67
C LYS A 132 6.33 1.90 -11.76
N LEU A 133 6.70 2.20 -13.01
CA LEU A 133 5.87 1.87 -14.17
C LEU A 133 5.80 0.35 -14.38
N PRO A 134 4.60 -0.20 -14.63
CA PRO A 134 4.41 -1.63 -14.84
C PRO A 134 5.06 -2.07 -16.16
N ARG A 135 5.70 -3.24 -16.17
CA ARG A 135 6.31 -3.90 -17.34
C ARG A 135 5.62 -5.23 -17.66
N PHE A 136 4.31 -5.23 -17.58
CA PHE A 136 3.46 -6.38 -17.85
C PHE A 136 2.14 -5.95 -18.52
N HIS A 137 1.45 -6.91 -19.13
CA HIS A 137 0.13 -6.67 -19.70
C HIS A 137 -0.87 -6.26 -18.61
N GLN A 138 -1.59 -5.17 -18.84
CA GLN A 138 -2.70 -4.76 -17.98
C GLN A 138 -4.03 -5.08 -18.66
N PRO A 139 -5.01 -5.64 -17.94
CA PRO A 139 -6.32 -5.97 -18.50
C PRO A 139 -7.08 -4.73 -18.95
N LYS A 140 -7.97 -4.87 -19.94
CA LYS A 140 -8.85 -3.79 -20.42
C LYS A 140 -10.29 -3.96 -19.92
N SER A 141 -10.78 -5.20 -19.85
CA SER A 141 -12.14 -5.53 -19.39
C SER A 141 -12.31 -5.18 -17.91
N PHE A 142 -13.45 -4.59 -17.54
CA PHE A 142 -13.74 -4.24 -16.14
C PHE A 142 -13.63 -5.46 -15.21
N ASN A 143 -14.13 -6.62 -15.63
CA ASN A 143 -14.14 -7.85 -14.84
C ASN A 143 -12.75 -8.38 -14.49
N ASP A 144 -11.74 -8.06 -15.32
CA ASP A 144 -10.36 -8.52 -15.12
C ASP A 144 -9.51 -7.47 -14.40
N ARG A 145 -10.00 -6.22 -14.27
CA ARG A 145 -9.26 -5.14 -13.62
C ARG A 145 -9.48 -5.16 -12.12
N MET A 146 -8.56 -4.50 -11.41
CA MET A 146 -8.55 -4.43 -9.95
C MET A 146 -9.50 -3.35 -9.39
N ASP A 147 -10.28 -2.67 -10.24
CA ASP A 147 -11.21 -1.60 -9.83
C ASP A 147 -12.07 -2.00 -8.62
N PRO A 148 -12.74 -3.18 -8.60
CA PRO A 148 -13.59 -3.57 -7.47
C PRO A 148 -12.83 -3.77 -6.16
N PHE A 149 -11.66 -4.41 -6.24
CA PHE A 149 -10.85 -4.73 -5.06
C PHE A 149 -10.15 -3.50 -4.49
N LEU A 150 -9.73 -2.55 -5.34
CA LEU A 150 -9.21 -1.25 -4.89
C LEU A 150 -10.29 -0.47 -4.14
N LEU A 151 -11.53 -0.45 -4.65
CA LEU A 151 -12.64 0.20 -3.96
C LEU A 151 -12.96 -0.49 -2.63
N MET A 152 -12.97 -1.82 -2.61
CA MET A 152 -13.18 -2.61 -1.39
C MET A 152 -12.13 -2.27 -0.32
N MET A 153 -10.85 -2.16 -0.70
CA MET A 153 -9.78 -1.79 0.22
C MET A 153 -10.02 -0.42 0.86
N CYS A 154 -10.44 0.59 0.07
CA CYS A 154 -10.80 1.91 0.61
C CYS A 154 -11.96 1.87 1.61
N ARG A 155 -12.94 0.97 1.41
CA ARG A 155 -14.09 0.82 2.30
C ARG A 155 -13.77 0.07 3.58
N VAL A 156 -12.95 -0.97 3.49
CA VAL A 156 -12.66 -1.89 4.61
C VAL A 156 -11.50 -1.39 5.48
N CYS A 157 -10.58 -0.59 4.95
CA CYS A 157 -9.44 -0.06 5.69
C CYS A 157 -9.70 1.38 6.19
N PRO A 158 -10.26 1.59 7.40
CA PRO A 158 -10.70 2.91 7.87
C PRO A 158 -9.57 3.92 8.06
N ASN A 159 -8.33 3.45 8.14
CA ASN A 159 -7.14 4.28 8.38
C ASN A 159 -6.33 4.56 7.10
N LEU A 160 -6.76 4.03 5.94
CA LEU A 160 -6.08 4.21 4.67
C LEU A 160 -6.14 5.69 4.25
N HIS A 161 -5.02 6.40 4.40
CA HIS A 161 -4.89 7.78 4.01
C HIS A 161 -4.09 7.98 2.72
N THR A 162 -3.34 6.96 2.28
CA THR A 162 -2.57 7.00 1.04
C THR A 162 -2.77 5.74 0.21
N LEU A 163 -3.18 5.93 -1.04
CA LEU A 163 -3.33 4.87 -2.02
C LEU A 163 -2.55 5.23 -3.29
N VAL A 164 -1.70 4.32 -3.76
CA VAL A 164 -0.99 4.47 -5.04
C VAL A 164 -1.47 3.41 -6.02
N VAL A 165 -2.03 3.85 -7.14
CA VAL A 165 -2.59 3.00 -8.20
C VAL A 165 -1.84 3.24 -9.50
N ARG A 166 -1.24 2.18 -10.04
CA ARG A 166 -0.62 2.17 -11.37
C ARG A 166 -1.33 1.26 -12.36
N GLU A 167 -2.24 0.44 -11.84
CA GLU A 167 -3.10 -0.49 -12.54
C GLU A 167 -4.06 0.26 -13.44
N ARG A 168 -4.51 -0.40 -14.51
CA ARG A 168 -5.52 0.20 -15.36
C ARG A 168 -6.83 0.30 -14.59
N VAL A 169 -7.40 1.49 -14.50
CA VAL A 169 -8.68 1.78 -13.83
C VAL A 169 -9.51 2.74 -14.67
N SER A 170 -10.83 2.77 -14.47
CA SER A 170 -11.69 3.74 -15.13
C SER A 170 -11.77 5.07 -14.38
N THR A 171 -12.16 6.15 -15.06
CA THR A 171 -12.44 7.46 -14.44
C THR A 171 -13.52 7.37 -13.37
N SER A 172 -14.54 6.54 -13.56
CA SER A 172 -15.52 6.29 -12.49
C SER A 172 -14.90 5.62 -11.26
N THR A 173 -13.94 4.70 -11.42
CA THR A 173 -13.18 4.15 -10.29
C THR A 173 -12.41 5.22 -9.53
N VAL A 174 -11.74 6.15 -10.23
CA VAL A 174 -11.04 7.27 -9.58
C VAL A 174 -12.00 8.09 -8.71
N LEU A 175 -13.17 8.43 -9.23
CA LEU A 175 -14.21 9.17 -8.51
C LEU A 175 -14.74 8.40 -7.30
N LEU A 176 -14.99 7.10 -7.45
CA LEU A 176 -15.44 6.23 -6.36
C LEU A 176 -14.39 6.10 -5.26
N LEU A 177 -13.10 5.96 -5.60
CA LEU A 177 -12.01 5.92 -4.62
C LEU A 177 -11.96 7.22 -3.80
N ALA A 178 -12.07 8.38 -4.46
CA ALA A 178 -12.09 9.68 -3.80
C ALA A 178 -13.36 9.90 -2.95
N ASN A 179 -14.50 9.31 -3.35
CA ASN A 179 -15.77 9.45 -2.64
C ASN A 179 -15.86 8.54 -1.41
N GLU A 180 -15.39 7.30 -1.53
CA GLU A 180 -15.58 6.24 -0.51
C GLU A 180 -14.42 6.21 0.50
N GLY A 181 -13.24 6.70 0.12
CA GLY A 181 -12.07 6.79 0.98
C GLY A 181 -12.19 7.91 2.03
N LYS A 182 -12.92 7.67 3.13
CA LYS A 182 -13.22 8.69 4.16
C LYS A 182 -11.97 9.38 4.76
N LYS A 183 -10.87 8.65 4.93
CA LYS A 183 -9.58 9.19 5.40
C LYS A 183 -8.54 9.36 4.29
N LEU A 184 -8.91 9.06 3.05
CA LEU A 184 -8.00 9.11 1.92
C LEU A 184 -7.63 10.57 1.65
N ARG A 185 -6.37 10.91 1.91
CA ARG A 185 -5.82 12.25 1.67
C ARG A 185 -5.00 12.25 0.39
N TYR A 186 -4.18 11.22 0.21
CA TYR A 186 -3.21 11.14 -0.88
C TYR A 186 -3.56 9.99 -1.82
N LEU A 187 -4.18 10.32 -2.95
CA LEU A 187 -4.47 9.38 -4.02
C LEU A 187 -3.51 9.64 -5.17
N TYR A 188 -2.61 8.70 -5.44
CA TYR A 188 -1.63 8.82 -6.52
C TYR A 188 -2.00 7.87 -7.65
N ILE A 189 -2.46 8.40 -8.77
CA ILE A 189 -2.91 7.60 -9.92
C ILE A 189 -2.09 7.96 -11.15
N ARG A 190 -1.59 6.95 -11.86
CA ARG A 190 -0.93 7.13 -13.15
C ARG A 190 -1.96 7.45 -14.25
N ARG A 191 -1.91 8.66 -14.82
CA ARG A 191 -2.83 9.13 -15.87
C ARG A 191 -2.92 8.20 -17.08
N ASN A 192 -1.78 7.69 -17.56
CA ASN A 192 -1.73 6.78 -18.71
C ASN A 192 -2.36 5.40 -18.46
N ALA A 193 -2.69 5.08 -17.21
CA ALA A 193 -3.42 3.88 -16.83
C ALA A 193 -4.93 4.15 -16.63
N VAL A 194 -5.40 5.40 -16.72
CA VAL A 194 -6.82 5.71 -16.54
C VAL A 194 -7.54 5.71 -17.89
N ILE A 195 -8.64 4.96 -17.97
CA ILE A 195 -9.52 4.93 -19.15
C ILE A 195 -10.78 5.77 -18.90
N LEU A 196 -11.21 6.55 -19.90
CA LEU A 196 -12.46 7.32 -19.85
C LEU A 196 -13.67 6.38 -19.97
N ARG A 197 -14.17 5.89 -18.84
CA ARG A 197 -15.33 4.98 -18.79
C ARG A 197 -16.10 5.15 -17.49
N CYS A 198 -17.41 4.98 -17.58
CA CYS A 198 -18.28 4.68 -16.45
C CYS A 198 -18.78 3.24 -16.58
N ASP A 199 -17.90 2.27 -16.34
CA ASP A 199 -18.17 0.84 -16.56
C ASP A 199 -18.56 0.07 -15.29
N TRP A 200 -18.81 0.77 -14.19
CA TRP A 200 -19.39 0.18 -12.99
C TRP A 200 -20.87 -0.13 -13.19
N PRO A 201 -21.35 -1.33 -12.80
CA PRO A 201 -22.77 -1.61 -12.77
C PRO A 201 -23.49 -0.68 -11.78
N HIS A 202 -24.76 -0.39 -12.04
CA HIS A 202 -25.58 0.40 -11.12
C HIS A 202 -25.73 -0.36 -9.79
N ASN A 203 -25.16 0.17 -8.72
CA ASN A 203 -25.40 -0.35 -7.37
C ASN A 203 -26.81 0.07 -6.92
N PRO A 204 -27.70 -0.85 -6.51
CA PRO A 204 -29.01 -0.52 -5.96
C PRO A 204 -28.99 0.47 -4.78
N GLU A 205 -27.89 0.53 -4.03
CA GLU A 205 -27.71 1.45 -2.90
C GLU A 205 -27.41 2.88 -3.34
N TRP A 206 -27.06 3.11 -4.61
CA TRP A 206 -26.82 4.45 -5.12
C TRP A 206 -28.12 5.18 -5.39
N SER A 207 -28.19 6.43 -4.94
CA SER A 207 -29.26 7.31 -5.37
C SER A 207 -29.17 7.56 -6.88
N PRO A 208 -30.30 7.78 -7.58
CA PRO A 208 -30.28 8.09 -9.00
C PRO A 208 -29.38 9.30 -9.33
N GLY A 209 -29.39 10.33 -8.47
CA GLY A 209 -28.54 11.50 -8.62
C GLY A 209 -27.05 11.20 -8.46
N PHE A 210 -26.68 10.25 -7.59
CA PHE A 210 -25.28 9.84 -7.44
C PHE A 210 -24.75 9.13 -8.69
N TYR A 211 -25.54 8.21 -9.27
CA TYR A 211 -25.10 7.51 -10.47
C TYR A 211 -25.03 8.45 -11.69
N GLU A 212 -25.96 9.40 -11.81
CA GLU A 212 -25.89 10.40 -12.87
C GLU A 212 -24.67 11.32 -12.70
N TRP A 213 -24.36 11.77 -11.47
CA TRP A 213 -23.12 12.48 -11.17
C TRP A 213 -21.89 11.67 -11.60
N LEU A 214 -21.82 10.38 -11.24
CA LEU A 214 -20.72 9.50 -11.59
C LEU A 214 -20.54 9.39 -13.11
N ARG A 215 -21.63 9.26 -13.85
CA ARG A 215 -21.63 9.20 -15.32
C ARG A 215 -21.21 10.52 -15.98
N MET A 216 -21.57 11.65 -15.40
CA MET A 216 -21.22 12.97 -15.92
C MET A 216 -19.75 13.32 -15.62
N ALA A 217 -19.32 13.13 -14.37
CA ALA A 217 -17.97 13.43 -13.90
C ALA A 217 -16.89 12.55 -14.55
N SER A 218 -17.24 11.35 -15.04
CA SER A 218 -16.29 10.40 -15.63
C SER A 218 -16.06 10.60 -17.14
N ARG A 219 -16.71 11.57 -17.79
CA ARG A 219 -16.68 11.78 -19.26
C ARG A 219 -15.36 12.35 -19.78
N SER A 220 -14.65 13.12 -18.95
CA SER A 220 -13.37 13.72 -19.30
C SER A 220 -12.39 13.59 -18.14
N TYR A 221 -11.09 13.69 -18.42
CA TYR A 221 -10.08 13.67 -17.37
C TYR A 221 -10.18 14.93 -16.51
N GLU A 222 -10.50 16.06 -17.14
CA GLU A 222 -10.63 17.38 -16.55
C GLU A 222 -11.79 17.44 -15.55
N ASP A 223 -12.95 16.90 -15.91
CA ASP A 223 -14.10 16.79 -15.00
C ASP A 223 -13.78 15.85 -13.83
N THR A 224 -13.13 14.71 -14.10
CA THR A 224 -12.73 13.76 -13.05
C THR A 224 -11.77 14.41 -12.05
N GLU A 225 -10.72 15.11 -12.53
CA GLU A 225 -9.75 15.79 -11.68
C GLU A 225 -10.37 16.93 -10.88
N ARG A 226 -11.31 17.68 -11.48
CA ARG A 226 -12.06 18.74 -10.80
C ARG A 226 -12.87 18.19 -9.63
N GLU A 227 -13.63 17.12 -9.84
CA GLU A 227 -14.43 16.49 -8.80
C GLU A 227 -13.57 15.89 -7.68
N VAL A 228 -12.46 15.24 -8.01
CA VAL A 228 -11.52 14.72 -6.99
C VAL A 228 -10.88 15.87 -6.21
N SER A 229 -10.49 16.96 -6.89
CA SER A 229 -9.94 18.15 -6.23
C SER A 229 -10.93 18.77 -5.24
N GLN A 230 -12.20 18.88 -5.63
CA GLN A 230 -13.26 19.36 -4.75
C GLN A 230 -13.44 18.45 -3.52
N LYS A 231 -13.45 17.13 -3.70
CA LYS A 231 -13.58 16.17 -2.59
C LYS A 231 -12.41 16.24 -1.61
N PHE A 232 -11.18 16.47 -2.12
CA PHE A 232 -10.00 16.59 -1.26
C PHE A 232 -9.77 18.00 -0.70
N GLY A 233 -10.53 19.00 -1.16
CA GLY A 233 -10.35 20.40 -0.76
C GLY A 233 -9.00 20.98 -1.19
N ARG A 234 -8.35 20.42 -2.20
CA ARG A 234 -7.05 20.86 -2.75
C ARG A 234 -6.91 20.49 -4.21
N ALA A 235 -6.05 21.19 -4.93
CA ALA A 235 -5.72 20.84 -6.31
C ALA A 235 -5.17 19.40 -6.37
N TRP A 236 -5.79 18.59 -7.21
CA TRP A 236 -5.43 17.21 -7.46
C TRP A 236 -5.47 16.93 -8.96
N HIS A 237 -4.47 16.22 -9.45
CA HIS A 237 -4.40 15.76 -10.83
C HIS A 237 -3.82 14.35 -10.91
N MET A 238 -4.17 13.63 -11.98
CA MET A 238 -3.55 12.36 -12.29
C MET A 238 -2.09 12.58 -12.71
N LEU A 239 -1.20 11.74 -12.22
CA LEU A 239 0.23 11.88 -12.46
C LEU A 239 0.60 11.41 -13.86
N SER A 240 1.38 12.23 -14.58
CA SER A 240 2.13 11.79 -15.75
C SER A 240 3.12 10.67 -15.38
N ASP A 241 3.59 9.90 -16.37
CA ASP A 241 4.58 8.86 -16.14
C ASP A 241 5.89 9.40 -15.53
N LYS A 242 6.24 10.66 -15.83
CA LYS A 242 7.40 11.35 -15.25
C LYS A 242 7.18 11.66 -13.78
N GLU A 243 6.02 12.19 -13.40
CA GLU A 243 5.67 12.48 -12.01
C GLU A 243 5.53 11.18 -11.21
N PHE A 244 4.86 10.17 -11.78
CA PHE A 244 4.66 8.88 -11.13
C PHE A 244 6.00 8.18 -10.82
N ASN A 245 6.98 8.28 -11.72
CA ASN A 245 8.32 7.72 -11.48
C ASN A 245 9.13 8.43 -10.38
N ARG A 246 8.76 9.66 -10.02
CA ARG A 246 9.39 10.41 -8.93
C ARG A 246 8.91 9.96 -7.56
N LEU A 247 7.78 9.25 -7.48
CA LEU A 247 7.31 8.66 -6.23
C LEU A 247 8.37 7.71 -5.67
N SER A 248 8.70 7.89 -4.40
CA SER A 248 9.62 7.03 -3.65
C SER A 248 8.94 6.46 -2.42
N ALA A 249 9.36 5.26 -2.01
CA ALA A 249 8.83 4.65 -0.79
C ALA A 249 9.09 5.53 0.44
N ALA A 250 10.27 6.17 0.52
CA ALA A 250 10.62 7.08 1.60
C ALA A 250 9.62 8.24 1.75
N GLN A 251 9.23 8.89 0.65
CA GLN A 251 8.22 9.96 0.69
C GLN A 251 6.87 9.46 1.19
N LEU A 252 6.43 8.28 0.73
CA LEU A 252 5.13 7.70 1.07
C LEU A 252 5.06 7.20 2.52
N THR A 253 6.19 6.81 3.10
CA THR A 253 6.27 6.39 4.51
C THR A 253 6.57 7.54 5.46
N ALA A 254 7.20 8.61 5.00
CA ALA A 254 7.52 9.79 5.83
C ALA A 254 6.33 10.74 6.03
N SER A 255 5.32 10.69 5.16
CA SER A 255 4.10 11.51 5.25
C SER A 255 3.16 11.19 6.43
N VAL A 256 3.71 10.62 7.50
CA VAL A 256 3.05 10.26 8.77
C VAL A 256 3.39 11.28 9.88
N HIS A 257 4.09 12.36 9.56
CA HIS A 257 4.37 13.49 10.45
C HIS A 257 3.59 14.74 10.05
#